data_AF-A0A3D0XV55-F1
#
_entry.id   AF-A0A3D0XV55-F1
#
_cell.length_a   1.000
_cell.length_b   1.000
_cell.length_c   1.000
_cell.angle_alpha   90.00
_cell.angle_beta   90.00
_cell.angle_gamma   90.00
#
_symmetry.space_group_name_H-M   'P 1'
#
loop_
_entity.id
_entity.type
_entity.pdbx_description
1 polymer ?
#
loop_
_entity_poly.entity_id
_entity_poly.type
_entity_poly.pdbx_seq_one_letter_code
_entity_poly.pdbx_strand_id
1 'polypeptide(L)'
;MKNPDYWAKRMSTLMDAEMHKADDYGKDVSAAYRQAARSMQADIEKWCAKFAENNGISMAEARKVLKKDELEEFHWTVEEYIKHGEENGISADWTKQLVNASTRVHINRLEALQMQCYEHAHEATDGLKSGLHDTLSSIYEDTYYHTAYEVQKAAGHGAPFAKIDTAQVDKVLSKPWAADGADFSERIWKNRTQLLQEL
;
A
#
# COMPACT_ATOMS: atom_id res chain seq x y z
N MET A 1 -12.95 -37.02 26.36
CA MET A 1 -11.92 -35.99 26.61
C MET A 1 -11.87 -35.06 25.40
N LYS A 2 -12.41 -33.85 25.51
CA LYS A 2 -12.19 -32.79 24.52
C LYS A 2 -10.75 -32.31 24.75
N ASN A 3 -9.81 -32.73 23.89
CA ASN A 3 -8.40 -32.45 24.09
C ASN A 3 -8.13 -30.96 23.77
N PRO A 4 -7.66 -30.13 24.72
CA PRO A 4 -7.25 -28.75 24.45
C PRO A 4 -6.22 -28.66 23.30
N ASP A 5 -5.40 -29.69 23.10
CA ASP A 5 -4.46 -29.76 21.97
C ASP A 5 -5.16 -29.87 20.61
N TYR A 6 -6.32 -30.53 20.55
CA TYR A 6 -7.10 -30.64 19.31
C TYR A 6 -7.63 -29.27 18.87
N TRP A 7 -8.20 -28.52 19.81
CA TRP A 7 -8.72 -27.18 19.53
C TRP A 7 -7.60 -26.18 19.25
N ALA A 8 -6.48 -26.27 19.97
CA ALA A 8 -5.29 -25.47 19.68
C ALA A 8 -4.77 -25.73 18.25
N LYS A 9 -4.68 -27.00 17.84
CA LYS A 9 -4.23 -27.36 16.49
C LYS A 9 -5.21 -26.92 15.41
N ARG A 10 -6.52 -27.07 15.64
CA ARG A 10 -7.56 -26.60 14.72
C ARG A 10 -7.51 -25.09 14.54
N MET A 11 -7.34 -24.34 15.64
CA MET A 11 -7.25 -22.87 15.59
C MET A 11 -6.00 -22.43 14.83
N SER A 12 -4.84 -23.06 15.11
CA SER A 12 -3.59 -22.82 14.38
C SER A 12 -3.76 -23.04 12.86
N THR A 13 -4.42 -24.13 12.44
CA THR A 13 -4.66 -24.39 11.00
C THR A 13 -5.58 -23.34 10.36
N LEU A 14 -6.61 -22.89 11.09
CA LEU A 14 -7.52 -21.87 10.60
C LEU A 14 -6.82 -20.50 10.48
N MET A 15 -6.02 -20.13 11.48
CA MET A 15 -5.21 -18.90 11.46
C MET A 15 -4.22 -18.91 10.29
N ASP A 16 -3.56 -20.04 10.03
CA ASP A 16 -2.62 -20.17 8.90
C ASP A 16 -3.32 -19.95 7.55
N ALA A 17 -4.48 -20.55 7.38
CA ALA A 17 -5.27 -20.41 6.15
C ALA A 17 -5.75 -18.98 5.93
N GLU A 18 -6.24 -18.29 6.97
CA GLU A 18 -6.71 -16.90 6.86
C GLU A 18 -5.54 -15.92 6.69
N MET A 19 -4.38 -16.16 7.31
CA MET A 19 -3.15 -15.39 7.03
C MET A 19 -2.71 -15.52 5.57
N HIS A 20 -2.70 -16.73 5.03
CA HIS A 20 -2.33 -16.92 3.63
C HIS A 20 -3.26 -16.18 2.66
N LYS A 21 -4.59 -16.21 2.90
CA LYS A 21 -5.55 -15.46 2.08
C LYS A 21 -5.34 -13.95 2.17
N ALA A 22 -5.09 -13.45 3.36
CA ALA A 22 -4.80 -12.03 3.56
C ALA A 22 -3.48 -11.64 2.87
N ASP A 23 -2.42 -12.44 3.00
CA ASP A 23 -1.15 -12.17 2.30
C ASP A 23 -1.34 -12.10 0.78
N ASP A 24 -2.09 -13.03 0.20
CA ASP A 24 -2.35 -13.05 -1.23
C ASP A 24 -3.17 -11.83 -1.67
N TYR A 25 -4.22 -11.47 -0.93
CA TYR A 25 -5.00 -10.27 -1.20
C TYR A 25 -4.15 -8.98 -1.10
N GLY A 26 -3.28 -8.89 -0.08
CA GLY A 26 -2.39 -7.74 0.08
C GLY A 26 -1.39 -7.60 -1.07
N LYS A 27 -0.84 -8.73 -1.55
CA LYS A 27 0.02 -8.75 -2.74
C LYS A 27 -0.73 -8.28 -3.99
N ASP A 28 -1.97 -8.72 -4.19
CA ASP A 28 -2.77 -8.32 -5.35
C ASP A 28 -3.06 -6.81 -5.35
N VAL A 29 -3.46 -6.26 -4.21
CA VAL A 29 -3.72 -4.82 -4.07
C VAL A 29 -2.42 -4.01 -4.27
N SER A 30 -1.32 -4.42 -3.64
CA SER A 30 -0.01 -3.78 -3.82
C SER A 30 0.45 -3.85 -5.28
N ALA A 31 0.25 -4.98 -5.96
CA ALA A 31 0.58 -5.16 -7.37
C ALA A 31 -0.21 -4.23 -8.28
N ALA A 32 -1.51 -4.02 -8.00
CA ALA A 32 -2.36 -3.10 -8.75
C ALA A 32 -1.85 -1.65 -8.66
N TYR A 33 -1.53 -1.17 -7.44
CA TYR A 33 -0.95 0.17 -7.25
C TYR A 33 0.42 0.33 -7.92
N ARG A 34 1.30 -0.68 -7.81
CA ARG A 34 2.59 -0.69 -8.50
C ARG A 34 2.42 -0.65 -10.02
N GLN A 35 1.42 -1.35 -10.56
CA GLN A 35 1.12 -1.30 -11.99
C GLN A 35 0.63 0.09 -12.42
N ALA A 36 -0.20 0.75 -11.62
CA ALA A 36 -0.60 2.14 -11.86
C ALA A 36 0.62 3.08 -11.85
N ALA A 37 1.51 2.96 -10.85
CA ALA A 37 2.74 3.74 -10.77
C ALA A 37 3.68 3.52 -11.97
N ARG A 38 3.79 2.29 -12.48
CA ARG A 38 4.54 1.98 -13.72
C ARG A 38 3.90 2.60 -14.95
N SER A 39 2.57 2.60 -15.04
CA SER A 39 1.86 3.27 -16.15
C SER A 39 2.12 4.78 -16.12
N MET A 40 2.08 5.40 -14.95
CA MET A 40 2.40 6.82 -14.78
C MET A 40 3.84 7.12 -15.18
N GLN A 41 4.80 6.24 -14.84
CA GLN A 41 6.18 6.38 -15.31
C GLN A 41 6.27 6.37 -16.84
N ALA A 42 5.57 5.45 -17.50
CA ALA A 42 5.55 5.40 -18.96
C ALA A 42 4.95 6.68 -19.57
N ASP A 43 3.95 7.28 -18.94
CA ASP A 43 3.38 8.55 -19.39
C ASP A 43 4.32 9.74 -19.13
N ILE A 44 5.06 9.76 -18.02
CA ILE A 44 6.14 10.73 -17.77
C ILE A 44 7.22 10.65 -18.86
N GLU A 45 7.60 9.45 -19.29
CA GLU A 45 8.58 9.27 -20.36
C GLU A 45 8.07 9.80 -21.71
N LYS A 46 6.78 9.64 -22.01
CA LYS A 46 6.17 10.25 -23.22
C LYS A 46 6.22 11.78 -23.16
N TRP A 47 5.96 12.36 -21.99
CA TRP A 47 6.08 13.80 -21.78
C TRP A 47 7.52 14.29 -21.91
N CYS A 48 8.49 13.56 -21.35
CA CYS A 48 9.92 13.84 -21.54
C CYS A 48 10.32 13.80 -23.03
N ALA A 49 9.81 12.82 -23.79
CA ALA A 49 10.07 12.71 -25.22
C ALA A 49 9.48 13.89 -26.01
N LYS A 50 8.24 14.27 -25.69
CA LYS A 50 7.60 15.45 -26.29
C LYS A 50 8.37 16.73 -25.98
N PHE A 51 8.86 16.89 -24.74
CA PHE A 51 9.71 18.01 -24.37
C PHE A 51 11.03 18.01 -25.14
N ALA A 52 11.67 16.86 -25.28
CA ALA A 52 12.93 16.71 -26.02
C ALA A 52 12.76 17.13 -27.49
N GLU A 53 11.71 16.64 -28.15
CA GLU A 53 11.36 16.98 -29.53
C GLU A 53 11.04 18.48 -29.68
N ASN A 54 10.18 19.02 -28.80
CA ASN A 54 9.80 20.44 -28.81
C ASN A 54 11.00 21.39 -28.60
N ASN A 55 12.03 20.94 -27.88
CA ASN A 55 13.24 21.73 -27.61
C ASN A 55 14.42 21.40 -28.52
N GLY A 56 14.32 20.37 -29.36
CA GLY A 56 15.44 19.91 -30.21
C GLY A 56 16.63 19.40 -29.41
N ILE A 57 16.39 18.82 -28.23
CA ILE A 57 17.44 18.32 -27.31
C ILE A 57 17.36 16.80 -27.16
N SER A 58 18.42 16.20 -26.63
CA SER A 58 18.42 14.76 -26.34
C SER A 58 17.50 14.42 -25.15
N MET A 59 17.07 13.16 -25.05
CA MET A 59 16.31 12.67 -23.89
C MET A 59 17.04 12.87 -22.55
N ALA A 60 18.37 12.72 -22.54
CA ALA A 60 19.17 12.92 -21.34
C ALA A 60 19.18 14.39 -20.91
N GLU A 61 19.26 15.31 -21.87
CA GLU A 61 19.17 16.74 -21.61
C GLU A 61 17.75 17.14 -21.19
N ALA A 62 16.71 16.60 -21.82
CA ALA A 62 15.32 16.84 -21.45
C ALA A 62 15.08 16.50 -19.97
N ARG A 63 15.50 15.31 -19.52
CA ARG A 63 15.41 14.92 -18.11
C ARG A 63 16.18 15.86 -17.19
N LYS A 64 17.36 16.31 -17.62
CA LYS A 64 18.20 17.23 -16.84
C LYS A 64 17.54 18.61 -16.70
N VAL A 65 16.96 19.14 -17.77
CA VAL A 65 16.26 20.44 -17.77
C VAL A 65 14.98 20.37 -16.95
N LEU A 66 14.15 19.36 -17.18
CA LEU A 66 12.91 19.15 -16.43
C LEU A 66 13.16 18.98 -14.92
N LYS A 67 14.26 18.31 -14.55
CA LYS A 67 14.65 18.15 -13.14
C LYS A 67 15.20 19.43 -12.50
N LYS A 68 15.96 20.21 -13.25
CA LYS A 68 16.56 21.48 -12.78
C LYS A 68 15.53 22.58 -12.60
N ASP A 69 14.42 22.48 -13.32
CA ASP A 69 13.31 23.43 -13.22
C ASP A 69 13.73 24.87 -13.55
N GLU A 70 14.69 25.03 -14.47
CA GLU A 70 15.39 26.29 -14.74
C GLU A 70 14.69 27.18 -15.79
N LEU A 71 13.70 26.66 -16.52
CA LEU A 71 12.96 27.44 -17.53
C LEU A 71 11.94 28.35 -16.86
N GLU A 72 11.88 29.61 -17.28
CA GLU A 72 10.94 30.59 -16.71
C GLU A 72 9.48 30.14 -16.87
N GLU A 73 9.15 29.53 -18.01
CA GLU A 73 7.79 29.07 -18.29
C GLU A 73 7.30 27.94 -17.38
N PHE A 74 8.19 27.30 -16.63
CA PHE A 74 7.81 26.30 -15.64
C PHE A 74 7.18 26.92 -14.38
N HIS A 75 7.46 28.21 -14.14
CA HIS A 75 7.02 28.93 -12.95
C HIS A 75 5.86 29.89 -13.23
N TRP A 76 5.35 29.92 -14.46
CA TRP A 76 4.23 30.78 -14.82
C TRP A 76 2.97 30.43 -14.05
N THR A 77 2.30 31.46 -13.52
CA THR A 77 0.92 31.32 -13.06
C THR A 77 -0.03 31.14 -14.24
N VAL A 78 -1.28 30.75 -13.96
CA VAL A 78 -2.32 30.68 -15.00
C VAL A 78 -2.55 32.05 -15.64
N GLU A 79 -2.47 33.13 -14.86
CA GLU A 79 -2.59 34.50 -15.37
C GLU A 79 -1.42 34.90 -16.28
N GLU A 80 -0.18 34.56 -15.91
CA GLU A 80 1.01 34.82 -16.73
C GLU A 80 0.96 34.01 -18.03
N TYR A 81 0.52 32.76 -17.95
CA TYR A 81 0.29 31.91 -19.11
C TYR A 81 -0.74 32.50 -20.08
N ILE A 82 -1.89 32.98 -19.58
CA ILE A 82 -2.92 33.62 -20.40
C ILE A 82 -2.36 34.90 -21.04
N LYS A 83 -1.71 35.74 -20.24
CA LYS A 83 -1.14 37.02 -20.70
C LYS A 83 -0.13 36.81 -21.84
N HIS A 84 0.81 35.88 -21.68
CA HIS A 84 1.78 35.59 -22.73
C HIS A 84 1.14 35.02 -24.00
N GLY A 85 0.02 34.29 -23.87
CA GLY A 85 -0.77 33.83 -25.00
C GLY A 85 -1.50 34.93 -25.76
N GLU A 86 -2.00 35.94 -25.05
CA GLU A 86 -2.63 37.12 -25.65
C GLU A 86 -1.60 38.04 -26.33
N GLU A 87 -0.41 38.20 -25.73
CA GLU A 87 0.66 39.08 -26.23
C GLU A 87 1.38 38.53 -27.46
N ASN A 88 1.67 37.22 -27.49
CA ASN A 88 2.51 36.64 -28.54
C ASN A 88 1.74 36.10 -29.76
N GLY A 89 0.41 35.95 -29.67
CA GLY A 89 -0.39 35.32 -30.72
C GLY A 89 0.11 33.90 -31.06
N ILE A 90 -0.02 33.46 -32.32
CA ILE A 90 0.51 32.15 -32.78
C ILE A 90 1.96 32.33 -33.28
N SER A 91 2.87 32.69 -32.38
CA SER A 91 4.31 32.67 -32.69
C SER A 91 4.89 31.27 -32.45
N ALA A 92 5.94 30.91 -33.20
CA ALA A 92 6.63 29.63 -33.04
C ALA A 92 7.29 29.51 -31.65
N ASP A 93 7.87 30.61 -31.15
CA ASP A 93 8.47 30.66 -29.81
C ASP A 93 7.43 30.50 -28.70
N TRP A 94 6.26 31.12 -28.86
CA TRP A 94 5.15 30.96 -27.91
C TRP A 94 4.64 29.51 -27.89
N THR A 95 4.48 28.89 -29.06
CA THR A 95 4.03 27.48 -29.16
C THR A 95 5.00 26.56 -28.40
N LYS A 96 6.31 26.82 -28.51
CA LYS A 96 7.35 26.06 -27.81
C LYS A 96 7.24 26.24 -26.29
N GLN A 97 7.17 27.47 -25.80
CA GLN A 97 7.05 27.76 -24.36
C GLN A 97 5.75 27.20 -23.76
N LEU A 98 4.66 27.27 -24.51
CA LEU A 98 3.36 26.70 -24.13
C LEU A 98 3.45 25.17 -23.93
N VAL A 99 4.10 24.47 -24.86
CA VAL A 99 4.31 23.02 -24.72
C VAL A 99 5.22 22.72 -23.53
N ASN A 100 6.24 23.53 -23.27
CA ASN A 100 7.14 23.36 -22.13
C ASN A 100 6.40 23.51 -20.78
N ALA A 101 5.67 24.60 -20.59
CA ALA A 101 4.88 24.86 -19.39
C ALA A 101 3.85 23.73 -19.14
N SER A 102 3.07 23.37 -20.17
CA SER A 102 2.10 22.28 -20.10
C SER A 102 2.76 20.94 -19.74
N THR A 103 3.91 20.63 -20.35
CA THR A 103 4.65 19.40 -20.08
C THR A 103 5.08 19.31 -18.62
N ARG A 104 5.60 20.40 -18.04
CA ARG A 104 6.02 20.44 -16.63
C ARG A 104 4.85 20.18 -15.68
N VAL A 105 3.70 20.82 -15.92
CA VAL A 105 2.48 20.61 -15.11
C VAL A 105 2.03 19.15 -15.15
N HIS A 106 2.01 18.53 -16.34
CA HIS A 106 1.62 17.13 -16.48
C HIS A 106 2.59 16.17 -15.79
N ILE A 107 3.90 16.40 -15.91
CA ILE A 107 4.92 15.59 -15.23
C ILE A 107 4.76 15.71 -13.71
N ASN A 108 4.68 16.94 -13.16
CA ASN A 108 4.55 17.14 -11.72
C ASN A 108 3.30 16.44 -11.15
N ARG A 109 2.18 16.52 -11.87
CA ARG A 109 0.95 15.82 -11.47
C ARG A 109 1.12 14.30 -11.50
N LEU A 110 1.76 13.75 -12.53
CA LEU A 110 1.99 12.32 -12.64
C LEU A 110 2.98 11.82 -11.57
N GLU A 111 4.03 12.57 -11.27
CA GLU A 111 4.97 12.27 -10.18
C GLU A 111 4.27 12.26 -8.82
N ALA A 112 3.40 13.24 -8.55
CA ALA A 112 2.60 13.28 -7.33
C ALA A 112 1.66 12.08 -7.22
N LEU A 113 0.94 11.73 -8.30
CA LEU A 113 0.08 10.55 -8.34
C LEU A 113 0.86 9.24 -8.21
N GLN A 114 2.07 9.18 -8.78
CA GLN A 114 2.95 8.02 -8.67
C GLN A 114 3.40 7.82 -7.22
N MET A 115 3.81 8.89 -6.53
CA MET A 115 4.13 8.84 -5.09
C MET A 115 2.93 8.37 -4.26
N GLN A 116 1.72 8.88 -4.53
CA GLN A 116 0.49 8.43 -3.86
C GLN A 116 0.20 6.95 -4.13
N CYS A 117 0.45 6.44 -5.34
CA CYS A 117 0.30 5.00 -5.61
C CYS A 117 1.28 4.17 -4.77
N TYR A 118 2.53 4.61 -4.62
CA TYR A 118 3.48 3.91 -3.75
C TYR A 118 3.03 3.94 -2.29
N GLU A 119 2.57 5.10 -1.80
CA GLU A 119 2.02 5.24 -0.45
C GLU A 119 0.83 4.30 -0.22
N HIS A 120 -0.17 4.30 -1.11
CA HIS A 120 -1.32 3.41 -0.98
C HIS A 120 -0.96 1.92 -1.13
N ALA A 121 0.06 1.58 -1.92
CA ALA A 121 0.59 0.21 -1.95
C ALA A 121 1.16 -0.22 -0.58
N HIS A 122 1.78 0.71 0.14
CA HIS A 122 2.26 0.49 1.50
C HIS A 122 1.10 0.40 2.51
N GLU A 123 0.18 1.38 2.50
CA GLU A 123 -0.97 1.42 3.40
C GLU A 123 -1.88 0.20 3.24
N ALA A 124 -2.16 -0.24 2.01
CA ALA A 124 -2.99 -1.42 1.78
C ALA A 124 -2.38 -2.68 2.41
N THR A 125 -1.04 -2.78 2.42
CA THR A 125 -0.34 -3.89 3.02
C THR A 125 -0.39 -3.82 4.55
N ASP A 126 -0.19 -2.63 5.13
CA ASP A 126 -0.16 -2.43 6.58
C ASP A 126 -1.57 -2.47 7.21
N GLY A 127 -2.57 -1.89 6.55
CA GLY A 127 -3.97 -1.91 6.98
C GLY A 127 -4.56 -3.32 6.97
N LEU A 128 -4.23 -4.13 5.95
CA LEU A 128 -4.68 -5.52 5.88
C LEU A 128 -4.12 -6.36 7.04
N LYS A 129 -2.87 -6.09 7.44
CA LYS A 129 -2.22 -6.76 8.58
C LYS A 129 -2.87 -6.41 9.91
N SER A 130 -3.16 -5.11 10.15
CA SER A 130 -3.87 -4.68 11.36
C SER A 130 -5.28 -5.27 11.42
N GLY A 131 -6.05 -5.17 10.33
CA GLY A 131 -7.40 -5.73 10.28
C GLY A 131 -7.44 -7.24 10.47
N LEU A 132 -6.43 -7.96 9.96
CA LEU A 132 -6.28 -9.39 10.18
C LEU A 132 -5.95 -9.71 11.64
N HIS A 133 -5.05 -8.98 12.28
CA HIS A 133 -4.74 -9.15 13.70
C HIS A 133 -6.00 -9.00 14.57
N ASP A 134 -6.78 -7.94 14.33
CA ASP A 134 -8.00 -7.66 15.08
C ASP A 134 -9.07 -8.74 14.84
N THR A 135 -9.21 -9.18 13.59
CA THR A 135 -10.13 -10.26 13.23
C THR A 135 -9.76 -11.57 13.92
N LEU A 136 -8.48 -11.95 13.90
CA LEU A 136 -8.01 -13.19 14.53
C LEU A 136 -8.10 -13.12 16.06
N SER A 137 -7.83 -11.94 16.66
CA SER A 137 -8.03 -11.69 18.09
C SER A 137 -9.50 -11.89 18.49
N SER A 138 -10.42 -11.31 17.71
CA SER A 138 -11.86 -11.46 17.93
C SER A 138 -12.33 -12.91 17.79
N ILE A 139 -11.91 -13.64 16.75
CA ILE A 139 -12.27 -15.06 16.58
C ILE A 139 -11.75 -15.90 17.76
N TYR A 140 -10.57 -15.60 18.29
CA TYR A 140 -10.01 -16.29 19.44
C TYR A 140 -10.84 -16.06 20.71
N GLU A 141 -11.18 -14.79 21.00
CA GLU A 141 -12.04 -14.43 22.14
C GLU A 141 -13.42 -15.08 22.02
N ASP A 142 -14.08 -14.96 20.86
CA ASP A 142 -15.40 -15.54 20.60
C ASP A 142 -15.38 -17.06 20.76
N THR A 143 -14.36 -17.73 20.22
CA THR A 143 -14.20 -19.18 20.33
C THR A 143 -14.01 -19.60 21.79
N TYR A 144 -13.22 -18.84 22.56
CA TYR A 144 -13.01 -19.10 23.99
C TYR A 144 -14.30 -18.96 24.78
N TYR A 145 -14.98 -17.82 24.64
CA TYR A 145 -16.21 -17.53 25.38
C TYR A 145 -17.35 -18.47 24.98
N HIS A 146 -17.48 -18.80 23.70
CA HIS A 146 -18.46 -19.79 23.23
C HIS A 146 -18.17 -21.18 23.80
N THR A 147 -16.90 -21.60 23.82
CA THR A 147 -16.50 -22.89 24.40
C THR A 147 -16.78 -22.95 25.91
N ALA A 148 -16.46 -21.88 26.65
CA ALA A 148 -16.74 -21.79 28.07
C ALA A 148 -18.25 -21.89 28.37
N TYR A 149 -19.07 -21.19 27.57
CA TYR A 149 -20.52 -21.24 27.67
C TYR A 149 -21.10 -22.65 27.43
N GLU A 150 -20.67 -23.32 26.34
CA GLU A 150 -21.15 -24.68 26.03
C GLU A 150 -20.74 -25.70 27.11
N VAL A 151 -19.56 -25.53 27.72
CA VAL A 151 -19.12 -26.37 28.86
C VAL A 151 -20.01 -26.14 30.08
N GLN A 152 -20.30 -24.89 30.44
CA GLN A 152 -21.19 -24.57 31.57
C GLN A 152 -22.60 -25.13 31.35
N LYS A 153 -23.15 -24.95 30.15
CA LYS A 153 -24.47 -25.45 29.77
C LYS A 153 -24.55 -26.98 29.91
N ALA A 154 -23.50 -27.70 29.51
CA ALA A 154 -23.44 -29.16 29.64
C ALA A 154 -23.22 -29.62 31.10
N ALA A 155 -22.50 -28.86 31.91
CA ALA A 155 -22.19 -29.18 33.30
C ALA A 155 -23.32 -28.82 34.28
N GLY A 156 -24.33 -28.05 33.85
CA GLY A 156 -25.53 -27.74 34.61
C GLY A 156 -25.34 -26.78 35.79
N HIS A 157 -24.13 -26.27 36.06
CA HIS A 157 -23.81 -25.35 37.15
C HIS A 157 -23.00 -24.15 36.62
N GLY A 158 -23.44 -22.93 36.94
CA GLY A 158 -22.76 -21.67 36.58
C GLY A 158 -21.53 -21.42 37.45
N ALA A 159 -20.42 -22.11 37.18
CA ALA A 159 -19.14 -21.82 37.82
C ALA A 159 -18.44 -20.64 37.13
N PRO A 160 -17.89 -19.65 37.85
CA PRO A 160 -17.19 -18.53 37.23
C PRO A 160 -16.00 -19.03 36.39
N PHE A 161 -15.91 -18.58 35.13
CA PHE A 161 -14.75 -18.81 34.27
C PHE A 161 -13.85 -17.57 34.23
N ALA A 162 -12.56 -17.78 33.98
CA ALA A 162 -11.61 -16.68 33.88
C ALA A 162 -11.95 -15.81 32.66
N LYS A 163 -12.03 -14.50 32.87
CA LYS A 163 -12.02 -13.54 31.75
C LYS A 163 -10.67 -13.63 31.04
N ILE A 164 -10.69 -13.71 29.72
CA ILE A 164 -9.48 -13.48 28.94
C ILE A 164 -9.24 -11.97 28.89
N ASP A 165 -8.01 -11.59 29.16
CA ASP A 165 -7.47 -10.24 28.97
C ASP A 165 -6.71 -10.21 27.63
N THR A 166 -6.64 -9.04 26.99
CA THR A 166 -5.96 -8.85 25.69
C THR A 166 -4.51 -9.32 25.74
N ALA A 167 -3.82 -9.15 26.88
CA ALA A 167 -2.46 -9.67 27.07
C ALA A 167 -2.35 -11.22 26.95
N GLN A 168 -3.42 -11.96 27.24
CA GLN A 168 -3.45 -13.42 27.02
C GLN A 168 -3.70 -13.76 25.55
N VAL A 169 -4.52 -12.97 24.86
CA VAL A 169 -4.75 -13.10 23.41
C VAL A 169 -3.44 -12.86 22.67
N ASP A 170 -2.76 -11.75 22.97
CA ASP A 170 -1.46 -11.41 22.39
C ASP A 170 -0.44 -12.53 22.63
N LYS A 171 -0.38 -13.08 23.85
CA LYS A 171 0.55 -14.17 24.19
C LYS A 171 0.27 -15.45 23.39
N VAL A 172 -0.98 -15.70 23.00
CA VAL A 172 -1.34 -16.86 22.16
C VAL A 172 -1.03 -16.59 20.70
N LEU A 173 -1.29 -15.37 20.21
CA LEU A 173 -0.94 -14.94 18.85
C LEU A 173 0.58 -14.86 18.64
N SER A 174 1.33 -14.59 19.71
CA SER A 174 2.80 -14.59 19.76
C SER A 174 3.41 -15.99 19.86
N LYS A 175 2.61 -17.06 19.89
CA LYS A 175 3.18 -18.41 19.84
C LYS A 175 3.58 -18.74 18.40
N PRO A 176 4.69 -19.45 18.19
CA PRO A 176 5.02 -19.99 16.88
C PRO A 176 4.05 -21.13 16.56
N TRP A 177 3.02 -20.81 15.77
CA TRP A 177 1.96 -21.74 15.39
C TRP A 177 1.97 -22.07 13.90
N ALA A 178 2.70 -21.29 13.10
CA ALA A 178 2.86 -21.51 11.68
C ALA A 178 3.77 -22.73 11.39
N ALA A 179 3.58 -23.34 10.22
CA ALA A 179 4.35 -24.53 9.82
C ALA A 179 5.87 -24.27 9.71
N ASP A 180 6.27 -23.00 9.50
CA ASP A 180 7.65 -22.53 9.46
C ASP A 180 8.20 -22.12 10.85
N GLY A 181 7.41 -22.29 11.91
CA GLY A 181 7.81 -21.97 13.28
C GLY A 181 7.83 -20.48 13.60
N ALA A 182 7.30 -19.62 12.72
CA ALA A 182 7.16 -18.19 12.99
C ALA A 182 5.88 -17.90 13.80
N ASP A 183 5.93 -16.84 14.60
CA ASP A 183 4.72 -16.27 15.21
C ASP A 183 4.04 -15.26 14.28
N PHE A 184 2.86 -14.78 14.70
CA PHE A 184 2.05 -13.84 13.92
C PHE A 184 2.79 -12.53 13.61
N SER A 185 3.50 -11.99 14.60
CA SER A 185 4.25 -10.73 14.45
C SER A 185 5.43 -10.93 13.51
N GLU A 186 6.19 -12.00 13.68
CA GLU A 186 7.36 -12.31 12.85
C GLU A 186 7.00 -12.45 11.37
N ARG A 187 5.88 -13.12 11.04
CA ARG A 187 5.39 -13.20 9.65
C ARG A 187 4.99 -11.85 9.10
N ILE A 188 4.28 -11.04 9.88
CA ILE A 188 3.92 -9.66 9.52
C ILE A 188 5.16 -8.83 9.21
N TRP A 189 6.19 -8.92 10.04
CA TRP A 189 7.45 -8.17 9.91
C TRP A 189 8.28 -8.67 8.72
N LYS A 190 8.44 -9.98 8.56
CA LYS A 190 9.17 -10.59 7.44
C LYS A 190 8.55 -10.22 6.09
N ASN A 191 7.22 -10.30 5.99
CA ASN A 191 6.50 -9.92 4.77
C ASN A 191 6.67 -8.43 4.46
N ARG A 192 6.69 -7.56 5.49
CA ARG A 192 6.99 -6.12 5.31
C ARG A 192 8.36 -5.92 4.70
N THR A 193 9.39 -6.58 5.23
CA THR A 193 10.77 -6.44 4.75
C THR A 193 10.93 -6.95 3.31
N GLN A 194 10.31 -8.07 2.94
CA GLN A 194 10.35 -8.56 1.56
C GLN A 194 9.65 -7.61 0.58
N LEU A 195 8.47 -7.09 0.94
CA LEU A 195 7.78 -6.11 0.09
C LEU A 195 8.59 -4.82 -0.11
N LEU A 196 9.35 -4.39 0.91
CA LEU A 196 10.23 -3.22 0.83
C LEU A 196 11.48 -3.47 -0.03
N GLN A 197 11.93 -4.72 -0.16
CA GLN A 197 13.11 -5.10 -0.96
C GLN A 197 12.79 -5.32 -2.44
N GLU A 198 11.51 -5.55 -2.78
CA GLU A 198 11.03 -5.71 -4.16
C GLU A 198 10.63 -4.38 -4.82
N LEU A 199 10.81 -3.26 -4.13
CA LEU A 199 10.66 -1.88 -4.63
C LEU A 199 12.02 -1.34 -5.07
#